data_AF-A0A9D5EXF1-F1
#
_entry.id   AF-A0A9D5EXF1-F1
#
_cell.length_a   1.000
_cell.length_b   1.000
_cell.length_c   1.000
_cell.angle_alpha   90.00
_cell.angle_beta   90.00
_cell.angle_gamma   90.00
#
_symmetry.space_group_name_H-M   'P 1'
#
loop_
_entity.id
_entity.type
_entity.pdbx_description
1 polymer ?
#
loop_
_entity_poly.entity_id
_entity_poly.type
_entity_poly.pdbx_seq_one_letter_code
_entity_poly.pdbx_strand_id
1 'polypeptide(L)'
;MGDGQQLINRLMIAIQKASVATFDRGDWLALGFQTGTHDWVQRRDRLLRGADWKHNEDYPGEAFGAITKMLSIDRDSIKTMIEFPKINAWLQQKERALWAEIAGDTTAVPPFSEHSEAIQTFLWQDAAPIGKTKEFKGKGHDSMLGILRARADEYLPGKPMVSIFQSLQDSGCDLSVEWGGTKYGVQLKSYADVSGDDFAGTTLIQIQDSRSNGLKRLYVLLAGDLTDRSQIQKLRGFESRVSRMNDPYIVLVSPERLRTLLFGTMTKQK
;
A
#
# COMPACT_ATOMS: atom_id res chain seq x y z
N MET A 1 0.68 28.23 19.80
CA MET A 1 -0.52 27.39 19.62
C MET A 1 0.00 26.02 19.21
N GLY A 2 0.04 25.10 20.17
CA GLY A 2 0.90 23.92 20.14
C GLY A 2 0.32 22.76 19.33
N ASP A 3 1.22 21.91 18.87
CA ASP A 3 1.05 20.73 17.99
C ASP A 3 -0.26 19.95 18.15
N GLY A 4 -0.82 19.87 19.36
CA GLY A 4 -2.11 19.24 19.63
C GLY A 4 -3.29 19.79 18.81
N GLN A 5 -3.35 21.10 18.53
CA GLN A 5 -4.43 21.67 17.71
C GLN A 5 -4.27 21.29 16.23
N GLN A 6 -3.02 21.18 15.75
CA GLN A 6 -2.73 20.76 14.37
C GLN A 6 -3.09 19.28 14.17
N LEU A 7 -2.80 18.43 15.16
CA LEU A 7 -3.22 17.04 15.15
C LEU A 7 -4.75 16.90 15.12
N ILE A 8 -5.48 17.63 15.97
CA ILE A 8 -6.95 17.64 15.96
C ILE A 8 -7.51 18.01 14.59
N ASN A 9 -6.96 19.05 13.95
CA ASN A 9 -7.43 19.46 12.62
C ASN A 9 -7.20 18.38 11.56
N ARG A 10 -6.04 17.71 11.59
CA ARG A 10 -5.73 16.58 10.70
C ARG A 10 -6.69 15.40 10.94
N LEU A 11 -6.97 15.09 12.20
CA LEU A 11 -7.91 14.04 12.59
C LEU A 11 -9.33 14.34 12.13
N MET A 12 -9.81 15.57 12.29
CA MET A 12 -11.15 15.97 11.80
C MET A 12 -11.30 15.71 10.31
N ILE A 13 -10.29 16.08 9.51
CA ILE A 13 -10.30 15.86 8.06
C ILE A 13 -10.30 14.35 7.76
N ALA A 14 -9.46 13.56 8.45
CA ALA A 14 -9.36 12.13 8.21
C ALA A 14 -10.65 11.38 8.61
N ILE A 15 -11.26 11.74 9.75
CA ILE A 15 -12.56 11.21 10.18
C ILE A 15 -13.64 11.55 9.16
N GLN A 16 -13.66 12.80 8.65
CA GLN A 16 -14.62 13.21 7.63
C GLN A 16 -14.50 12.36 6.36
N LYS A 17 -13.28 12.16 5.85
CA LYS A 17 -13.04 11.28 4.68
C LYS A 17 -13.50 9.85 4.95
N ALA A 18 -13.19 9.32 6.13
CA ALA A 18 -13.57 7.98 6.55
C ALA A 18 -15.09 7.82 6.60
N SER A 19 -15.81 8.76 7.22
CA SER A 19 -17.26 8.75 7.30
C SER A 19 -17.90 8.87 5.91
N VAL A 20 -17.41 9.77 5.06
CA VAL A 20 -17.94 9.89 3.69
C VAL A 20 -17.77 8.59 2.90
N ALA A 21 -16.63 7.92 3.06
CA ALA A 21 -16.34 6.68 2.35
C ALA A 21 -17.15 5.48 2.89
N THR A 22 -17.38 5.40 4.20
CA THR A 22 -17.79 4.14 4.86
C THR A 22 -19.11 4.19 5.61
N PHE A 23 -19.57 5.37 6.05
CA PHE A 23 -20.76 5.46 6.90
C PHE A 23 -22.04 5.32 6.10
N ASP A 24 -22.99 4.64 6.72
CA ASP A 24 -24.42 4.65 6.41
C ASP A 24 -25.20 5.44 7.49
N ARG A 25 -26.53 5.50 7.34
CA ARG A 25 -27.41 6.15 8.31
C ARG A 25 -27.25 5.60 9.73
N GLY A 26 -27.11 4.27 9.87
CA GLY A 26 -27.02 3.59 11.15
C GLY A 26 -25.75 3.99 11.91
N ASP A 27 -24.62 4.11 11.20
CA ASP A 27 -23.36 4.52 11.80
C ASP A 27 -23.42 5.95 12.39
N TRP A 28 -24.02 6.90 11.67
CA TRP A 28 -24.18 8.26 12.18
C TRP A 28 -25.01 8.32 13.45
N LEU A 29 -26.11 7.56 13.50
CA LEU A 29 -26.95 7.47 14.69
C LEU A 29 -26.18 6.83 15.86
N ALA A 30 -25.47 5.73 15.60
CA ALA A 30 -24.66 5.05 16.62
C ALA A 30 -23.57 5.97 17.18
N LEU A 31 -22.82 6.67 16.31
CA LEU A 31 -21.82 7.64 16.72
C LEU A 31 -22.45 8.83 17.47
N GLY A 32 -23.65 9.25 17.05
CA GLY A 32 -24.45 10.26 17.75
C GLY A 32 -24.78 9.86 19.18
N PHE A 33 -25.14 8.60 19.44
CA PHE A 33 -25.38 8.11 20.80
C PHE A 33 -24.10 8.10 21.64
N GLN A 34 -22.98 7.61 21.08
CA GLN A 34 -21.72 7.52 21.80
C GLN A 34 -21.12 8.89 22.17
N THR A 35 -21.40 9.92 21.37
CA THR A 35 -20.92 11.29 21.57
C THR A 35 -21.94 12.21 22.25
N GLY A 36 -23.10 11.69 22.66
CA GLY A 36 -24.18 12.51 23.26
C GLY A 36 -24.83 13.51 22.29
N THR A 37 -24.72 13.29 20.98
CA THR A 37 -25.22 14.18 19.92
C THR A 37 -26.41 13.61 19.12
N HIS A 38 -26.96 12.47 19.55
CA HIS A 38 -28.01 11.74 18.84
C HIS A 38 -29.22 12.60 18.42
N ASP A 39 -29.78 13.40 19.33
CA ASP A 39 -30.92 14.29 19.05
C ASP A 39 -30.65 15.27 17.92
N TRP A 40 -29.41 15.77 17.85
CA TRP A 40 -28.99 16.69 16.81
C TRP A 40 -28.82 15.94 15.49
N VAL A 41 -28.13 14.79 15.51
CA VAL A 41 -27.89 13.95 14.32
C VAL A 41 -29.22 13.50 13.70
N GLN A 42 -30.19 13.10 14.51
CA GLN A 42 -31.50 12.63 14.05
C GLN A 42 -32.27 13.70 13.27
N ARG A 43 -32.03 14.99 13.54
CA ARG A 43 -32.68 16.12 12.84
C ARG A 43 -31.95 16.54 11.57
N ARG A 44 -30.83 15.89 11.22
CA ARG A 44 -30.02 16.19 10.04
C ARG A 44 -30.37 15.27 8.87
N ASP A 45 -31.53 15.50 8.27
CA ASP A 45 -31.99 14.71 7.12
C ASP A 45 -30.99 14.68 5.95
N ARG A 46 -30.21 15.75 5.74
CA ARG A 46 -29.20 15.79 4.68
C ARG A 46 -27.99 14.90 4.99
N LEU A 47 -27.53 14.90 6.24
CA LEU A 47 -26.47 14.00 6.71
C LEU A 47 -26.90 12.54 6.55
N LEU A 48 -28.09 12.20 7.05
CA LEU A 48 -28.57 10.82 7.07
C LEU A 48 -28.88 10.29 5.67
N ARG A 49 -29.47 11.11 4.79
CA ARG A 49 -29.68 10.72 3.38
C ARG A 49 -28.39 10.71 2.57
N GLY A 50 -27.46 11.63 2.86
CA GLY A 50 -26.15 11.68 2.19
C GLY A 50 -25.31 10.43 2.43
N ALA A 51 -25.46 9.79 3.58
CA ALA A 51 -24.81 8.52 3.88
C ALA A 51 -25.31 7.36 2.98
N ASP A 52 -26.60 7.38 2.61
CA ASP A 52 -27.18 6.43 1.67
C ASP A 52 -26.80 6.75 0.20
N TRP A 53 -26.56 8.04 -0.10
CA TRP A 53 -26.21 8.54 -1.44
C TRP A 53 -24.87 9.26 -1.46
N LYS A 54 -23.79 8.48 -1.40
CA LYS A 54 -22.39 8.94 -1.31
C LYS A 54 -21.92 9.88 -2.43
N HIS A 55 -22.68 10.02 -3.52
CA HIS A 55 -22.41 10.95 -4.61
C HIS A 55 -23.03 12.35 -4.43
N ASN A 56 -23.74 12.59 -3.33
CA ASN A 56 -24.28 13.91 -3.03
C ASN A 56 -23.14 14.88 -2.68
N GLU A 57 -22.99 15.93 -3.50
CA GLU A 57 -21.93 16.95 -3.36
C GLU A 57 -21.94 17.63 -1.98
N ASP A 58 -23.09 17.71 -1.32
CA ASP A 58 -23.23 18.35 0.00
C ASP A 58 -22.84 17.44 1.17
N TYR A 59 -22.82 16.11 0.98
CA TYR A 59 -22.61 15.15 2.07
C TYR A 59 -21.26 15.33 2.80
N PRO A 60 -20.13 15.56 2.10
CA PRO A 60 -18.86 15.91 2.73
C PRO A 60 -18.96 17.08 3.74
N GLY A 61 -19.73 18.12 3.41
CA GLY A 61 -19.93 19.29 4.27
C GLY A 61 -20.80 18.99 5.48
N GLU A 62 -21.87 18.22 5.30
CA GLU A 62 -22.75 17.78 6.40
C GLU A 62 -21.99 16.88 7.39
N ALA A 63 -21.19 15.93 6.89
CA ALA A 63 -20.33 15.08 7.71
C ALA A 63 -19.34 15.91 8.54
N PHE A 64 -18.71 16.91 7.92
CA PHE A 64 -17.82 17.84 8.62
C PHE A 64 -18.55 18.65 9.70
N GLY A 65 -19.77 19.10 9.40
CA GLY A 65 -20.64 19.79 10.36
C GLY A 65 -21.00 18.93 11.57
N ALA A 66 -21.28 17.63 11.35
CA ALA A 66 -21.55 16.68 12.43
C ALA A 66 -20.34 16.47 13.34
N ILE A 67 -19.17 16.23 12.76
CA ILE A 67 -17.90 16.07 13.51
C ILE A 67 -17.61 17.32 14.33
N THR A 68 -17.74 18.50 13.72
CA THR A 68 -17.55 19.79 14.40
C THR A 68 -18.52 19.96 15.57
N LYS A 69 -19.79 19.55 15.39
CA LYS A 69 -20.79 19.63 16.47
C LYS A 69 -20.43 18.71 17.64
N MET A 70 -20.01 17.48 17.38
CA MET A 70 -19.57 16.53 18.42
C MET A 70 -18.39 17.10 19.22
N LEU A 71 -17.36 17.62 18.54
CA LEU A 71 -16.20 18.22 19.20
C LEU A 71 -16.49 19.52 19.96
N SER A 72 -17.54 20.25 19.56
CA SER A 72 -17.97 21.46 20.28
C SER A 72 -18.65 21.14 21.61
N ILE A 73 -19.22 19.94 21.75
CA ILE A 73 -19.84 19.48 23.00
C ILE A 73 -18.78 18.90 23.92
N ASP A 74 -17.96 18.00 23.39
CA ASP A 74 -16.86 17.41 24.12
C ASP A 74 -15.66 17.17 23.19
N ARG A 75 -14.51 17.76 23.54
CA ARG A 75 -13.27 17.57 22.78
C ARG A 75 -12.80 16.11 22.81
N ASP A 76 -13.11 15.35 23.87
CA ASP A 76 -12.75 13.93 23.96
C ASP A 76 -13.59 13.04 23.03
N SER A 77 -14.68 13.56 22.44
CA SER A 77 -15.44 12.85 21.39
C SER A 77 -14.55 12.45 20.21
N ILE A 78 -13.40 13.10 20.00
CA ILE A 78 -12.45 12.70 18.97
C ILE A 78 -11.92 11.28 19.18
N LYS A 79 -11.70 10.87 20.43
CA LYS A 79 -11.25 9.51 20.78
C LYS A 79 -12.33 8.49 20.40
N THR A 80 -13.57 8.77 20.79
CA THR A 80 -14.74 7.95 20.43
C THR A 80 -14.89 7.80 18.90
N MET A 81 -14.70 8.88 18.14
CA MET A 81 -14.74 8.83 16.68
C MET A 81 -13.62 7.95 16.10
N ILE A 82 -12.40 8.08 16.60
CA ILE A 82 -11.24 7.30 16.16
C ILE A 82 -11.39 5.82 16.50
N GLU A 83 -12.01 5.50 17.63
CA GLU A 83 -12.29 4.13 18.08
C GLU A 83 -13.50 3.51 17.37
N PHE A 84 -14.32 4.31 16.68
CA PHE A 84 -15.47 3.80 15.94
C PHE A 84 -15.02 2.82 14.84
N PRO A 85 -15.55 1.58 14.77
CA PRO A 85 -14.93 0.50 14.00
C PRO A 85 -14.64 0.82 12.53
N LYS A 86 -15.57 1.47 11.83
CA LYS A 86 -15.41 1.83 10.41
C LYS A 86 -14.38 2.94 10.19
N ILE A 87 -14.35 3.96 11.08
CA ILE A 87 -13.34 5.02 11.03
C ILE A 87 -11.97 4.42 11.34
N ASN A 88 -11.88 3.62 12.39
CA ASN A 88 -10.66 2.97 12.83
C ASN A 88 -10.03 2.13 11.71
N ALA A 89 -10.80 1.21 11.13
CA ALA A 89 -10.34 0.37 10.02
C ALA A 89 -9.92 1.21 8.81
N TRP A 90 -10.67 2.26 8.49
CA TRP A 90 -10.34 3.15 7.38
C TRP A 90 -9.05 3.93 7.64
N LEU A 91 -8.83 4.47 8.84
CA LEU A 91 -7.60 5.18 9.21
C LEU A 91 -6.39 4.27 9.13
N GLN A 92 -6.50 3.04 9.66
CA GLN A 92 -5.43 2.03 9.57
C GLN A 92 -5.06 1.72 8.12
N GLN A 93 -6.05 1.70 7.22
CA GLN A 93 -5.85 1.36 5.81
C GLN A 93 -5.39 2.55 4.96
N LYS A 94 -5.92 3.76 5.18
CA LYS A 94 -5.82 4.90 4.26
C LYS A 94 -5.03 6.09 4.81
N GLU A 95 -4.97 6.26 6.13
CA GLU A 95 -4.26 7.36 6.80
C GLU A 95 -3.30 6.79 7.87
N ARG A 96 -2.55 5.74 7.50
CA ARG A 96 -1.76 4.93 8.43
C ARG A 96 -0.69 5.72 9.20
N ALA A 97 -0.12 6.76 8.57
CA ALA A 97 0.82 7.67 9.22
C ALA A 97 0.17 8.43 10.39
N LEU A 98 -1.03 8.96 10.17
CA LEU A 98 -1.82 9.63 11.19
C LEU A 98 -2.27 8.62 12.27
N TRP A 99 -2.65 7.40 11.88
CA TRP A 99 -2.98 6.34 12.83
C TRP A 99 -1.80 5.97 13.74
N ALA A 100 -0.59 5.81 13.17
CA ALA A 100 0.63 5.50 13.93
C ALA A 100 0.94 6.60 14.97
N GLU A 101 0.80 7.87 14.57
CA GLU A 101 0.97 9.04 15.45
C GLU A 101 -0.01 9.02 16.65
N ILE A 102 -1.27 8.63 16.45
CA ILE A 102 -2.28 8.54 17.54
C ILE A 102 -2.05 7.32 18.42
N ALA A 103 -1.75 6.16 17.82
CA ALA A 103 -1.65 4.88 18.53
C ALA A 103 -0.42 4.81 19.46
N GLY A 104 0.43 5.83 19.45
CA GLY A 104 1.74 5.77 20.09
C GLY A 104 2.64 4.70 19.47
N ASP A 105 2.27 4.19 18.28
CA ASP A 105 3.11 3.33 17.47
C ASP A 105 4.12 4.24 16.80
N THR A 106 5.18 4.56 17.54
CA THR A 106 6.29 5.44 17.14
C THR A 106 7.17 4.84 16.05
N THR A 107 6.69 3.80 15.33
CA THR A 107 7.30 3.41 14.06
C THR A 107 7.03 4.53 13.05
N ALA A 108 7.85 5.58 13.15
CA ALA A 108 7.82 6.74 12.30
C ALA A 108 7.78 6.28 10.84
N VAL A 109 6.84 6.85 10.07
CA VAL A 109 6.94 6.76 8.62
C VAL A 109 8.27 7.43 8.25
N PRO A 110 9.21 6.70 7.64
CA PRO A 110 10.52 7.24 7.33
C PRO A 110 10.39 8.50 6.45
N PRO A 111 11.31 9.48 6.51
CA PRO A 111 11.33 10.58 5.55
C PRO A 111 11.44 10.09 4.10
N PHE A 112 11.09 10.96 3.13
CA PHE A 112 11.02 10.61 1.71
C PHE A 112 12.30 9.98 1.12
N SER A 113 13.48 10.30 1.67
CA SER A 113 14.76 9.69 1.29
C SER A 113 14.89 8.23 1.77
N GLU A 114 14.29 7.91 2.91
CA GLU A 114 14.39 6.61 3.56
C GLU A 114 13.39 5.58 2.98
N HIS A 115 12.29 5.99 2.33
CA HIS A 115 11.36 5.02 1.71
C HIS A 115 12.02 4.18 0.61
N SER A 116 12.81 4.80 -0.28
CA SER A 116 13.54 4.07 -1.31
C SER A 116 14.60 3.15 -0.71
N GLU A 117 15.23 3.59 0.38
CA GLU A 117 16.21 2.81 1.12
C GLU A 117 15.54 1.62 1.82
N ALA A 118 14.37 1.81 2.43
CA ALA A 118 13.59 0.75 3.07
C ALA A 118 13.21 -0.36 2.07
N ILE A 119 12.71 0.00 0.88
CA ILE A 119 12.43 -0.99 -0.16
C ILE A 119 13.72 -1.63 -0.65
N GLN A 120 14.76 -0.84 -0.87
CA GLN A 120 16.03 -1.38 -1.35
C GLN A 120 16.59 -2.39 -0.35
N THR A 121 16.70 -2.05 0.93
CA THR A 121 17.11 -2.95 2.01
C THR A 121 16.25 -4.19 2.09
N PHE A 122 14.92 -4.05 1.96
CA PHE A 122 14.00 -5.20 1.90
C PHE A 122 14.27 -6.12 0.70
N LEU A 123 14.51 -5.57 -0.49
CA LEU A 123 14.73 -6.34 -1.72
C LEU A 123 16.18 -6.85 -1.89
N TRP A 124 17.17 -6.17 -1.30
CA TRP A 124 18.60 -6.47 -1.42
C TRP A 124 19.09 -7.49 -0.37
N GLN A 125 18.30 -8.52 -0.11
CA GLN A 125 18.71 -9.65 0.72
C GLN A 125 19.97 -10.33 0.15
N ASP A 126 20.69 -11.07 0.99
CA ASP A 126 21.87 -11.83 0.56
C ASP A 126 21.53 -12.76 -0.61
N ALA A 127 22.42 -12.78 -1.60
CA ALA A 127 22.23 -13.60 -2.79
C ALA A 127 22.34 -15.08 -2.41
N ALA A 128 21.29 -15.86 -2.68
CA ALA A 128 21.37 -17.30 -2.53
C ALA A 128 22.35 -17.94 -3.53
N PRO A 129 22.87 -19.15 -3.25
CA PRO A 129 23.63 -19.90 -4.25
C PRO A 129 22.79 -20.14 -5.52
N ILE A 130 23.40 -19.97 -6.71
CA ILE A 130 22.75 -20.13 -8.02
C ILE A 130 21.93 -21.42 -8.11
N GLY A 131 22.46 -22.54 -7.60
CA GLY A 131 21.79 -23.85 -7.62
C GLY A 131 20.46 -23.92 -6.85
N LYS A 132 20.14 -22.91 -6.03
CA LYS A 132 18.87 -22.79 -5.30
C LYS A 132 17.78 -22.11 -6.14
N THR A 133 18.12 -21.40 -7.21
CA THR A 133 17.13 -20.70 -8.06
C THR A 133 16.20 -21.66 -8.81
N LYS A 134 16.58 -22.94 -8.97
CA LYS A 134 15.67 -24.01 -9.46
C LYS A 134 14.39 -24.17 -8.64
N GLU A 135 14.36 -23.69 -7.40
CA GLU A 135 13.18 -23.72 -6.52
C GLU A 135 12.02 -22.87 -7.06
N PHE A 136 12.26 -21.94 -8.00
CA PHE A 136 11.19 -21.21 -8.70
C PHE A 136 10.38 -22.09 -9.65
N LYS A 137 10.97 -23.20 -10.13
CA LYS A 137 10.28 -24.12 -11.04
C LYS A 137 9.09 -24.77 -10.32
N GLY A 138 7.90 -24.65 -10.91
CA GLY A 138 6.66 -25.17 -10.32
C GLY A 138 6.03 -24.28 -9.25
N LYS A 139 6.57 -23.07 -9.00
CA LYS A 139 5.91 -22.07 -8.14
C LYS A 139 4.98 -21.20 -8.97
N GLY A 140 3.72 -21.11 -8.55
CA GLY A 140 2.73 -20.23 -9.17
C GLY A 140 3.03 -18.76 -8.89
N HIS A 141 2.76 -17.90 -9.87
CA HIS A 141 2.93 -16.45 -9.76
C HIS A 141 2.19 -15.88 -8.54
N ASP A 142 0.89 -16.17 -8.41
CA ASP A 142 0.05 -15.67 -7.30
C ASP A 142 0.53 -16.15 -5.92
N SER A 143 1.02 -17.39 -5.84
CA SER A 143 1.57 -17.93 -4.59
C SER A 143 2.81 -17.16 -4.16
N MET A 144 3.70 -16.82 -5.10
CA MET A 144 4.89 -16.02 -4.82
C MET A 144 4.54 -14.57 -4.46
N LEU A 145 3.55 -13.96 -5.13
CA LEU A 145 3.05 -12.63 -4.76
C LEU A 145 2.47 -12.61 -3.34
N GLY A 146 1.71 -13.65 -2.96
CA GLY A 146 1.17 -13.78 -1.60
C GLY A 146 2.28 -13.83 -0.54
N ILE A 147 3.34 -14.60 -0.78
CA ILE A 147 4.52 -14.64 0.11
C ILE A 147 5.20 -13.28 0.16
N LEU A 148 5.39 -12.63 -1.00
CA LEU A 148 6.05 -11.34 -1.08
C LEU A 148 5.29 -10.27 -0.30
N ARG A 149 3.96 -10.22 -0.44
CA ARG A 149 3.09 -9.34 0.34
C ARG A 149 3.23 -9.59 1.83
N ALA A 150 3.11 -10.85 2.28
CA ALA A 150 3.21 -11.18 3.70
C ALA A 150 4.56 -10.74 4.30
N ARG A 151 5.65 -10.91 3.54
CA ARG A 151 6.97 -10.42 3.97
C ARG A 151 7.09 -8.91 3.94
N ALA A 152 6.52 -8.23 2.94
CA ALA A 152 6.49 -6.79 2.91
C ALA A 152 5.74 -6.23 4.13
N ASP A 153 4.60 -6.81 4.47
CA ASP A 153 3.81 -6.45 5.65
C ASP A 153 4.57 -6.68 6.97
N GLU A 154 5.37 -7.74 7.05
CA GLU A 154 6.12 -8.10 8.26
C GLU A 154 7.43 -7.32 8.44
N TYR A 155 8.16 -7.05 7.36
CA TYR A 155 9.55 -6.59 7.43
C TYR A 155 9.78 -5.16 6.95
N LEU A 156 8.83 -4.52 6.25
CA LEU A 156 9.01 -3.13 5.85
C LEU A 156 8.79 -2.17 7.03
N PRO A 157 9.74 -1.25 7.30
CA PRO A 157 9.62 -0.28 8.39
C PRO A 157 8.52 0.74 8.11
N GLY A 158 7.97 1.33 9.18
CA GLY A 158 6.89 2.32 9.07
C GLY A 158 5.58 1.75 8.51
N LYS A 159 5.48 0.42 8.39
CA LYS A 159 4.23 -0.30 8.10
C LYS A 159 3.52 0.28 6.86
N PRO A 160 4.08 0.19 5.63
CA PRO A 160 3.44 0.72 4.42
C PRO A 160 2.11 0.07 4.10
N MET A 161 1.25 0.75 3.34
CA MET A 161 0.13 0.09 2.67
C MET A 161 0.66 -0.77 1.52
N VAL A 162 0.50 -2.08 1.64
CA VAL A 162 0.85 -3.05 0.58
C VAL A 162 -0.42 -3.54 -0.10
N SER A 163 -0.52 -3.34 -1.41
CA SER A 163 -1.69 -3.73 -2.22
C SER A 163 -1.26 -4.60 -3.39
N ILE A 164 -1.96 -5.72 -3.61
CA ILE A 164 -1.80 -6.53 -4.83
C ILE A 164 -2.81 -6.04 -5.86
N PHE A 165 -2.36 -5.87 -7.09
CA PHE A 165 -3.23 -5.57 -8.22
C PHE A 165 -3.78 -6.88 -8.80
N GLN A 166 -5.11 -6.99 -8.90
CA GLN A 166 -5.80 -8.22 -9.33
C GLN A 166 -6.48 -8.07 -10.70
N SER A 167 -6.46 -6.89 -11.31
CA SER A 167 -7.18 -6.68 -12.57
C SER A 167 -6.26 -6.80 -13.79
N LEU A 168 -6.82 -7.34 -14.88
CA LEU A 168 -6.22 -7.29 -16.24
C LEU A 168 -5.92 -5.86 -16.73
N GLN A 169 -6.46 -4.84 -16.06
CA GLN A 169 -6.28 -3.43 -16.38
C GLN A 169 -5.12 -2.79 -15.61
N ASP A 170 -4.60 -3.43 -14.55
CA ASP A 170 -3.50 -2.89 -13.75
C ASP A 170 -2.19 -3.09 -14.50
N SER A 171 -1.86 -2.08 -15.29
CA SER A 171 -0.93 -2.16 -16.41
C SER A 171 0.52 -2.24 -15.90
N GLY A 172 1.02 -3.47 -15.72
CA GLY A 172 2.45 -3.74 -15.50
C GLY A 172 2.98 -3.55 -14.09
N CYS A 173 2.12 -3.55 -13.08
CA CYS A 173 2.51 -3.56 -11.66
C CYS A 173 1.69 -4.62 -10.93
N ASP A 174 2.35 -5.54 -10.23
CA ASP A 174 1.65 -6.64 -9.54
C ASP A 174 1.36 -6.30 -8.08
N LEU A 175 2.24 -5.49 -7.46
CA LEU A 175 2.14 -5.07 -6.07
C LEU A 175 2.60 -3.62 -5.93
N SER A 176 1.87 -2.81 -5.16
CA SER A 176 2.34 -1.48 -4.73
C SER A 176 2.62 -1.42 -3.25
N VAL A 177 3.67 -0.68 -2.91
CA VAL A 177 4.03 -0.32 -1.55
C VAL A 177 3.92 1.19 -1.41
N GLU A 178 3.11 1.65 -0.46
CA GLU A 178 2.81 3.08 -0.29
C GLU A 178 3.03 3.56 1.14
N TRP A 179 3.77 4.67 1.28
CA TRP A 179 3.91 5.43 2.52
C TRP A 179 3.50 6.88 2.29
N GLY A 180 2.52 7.37 3.05
CA GLY A 180 2.16 8.80 3.07
C GLY A 180 1.92 9.39 1.67
N GLY A 181 1.27 8.65 0.77
CA GLY A 181 1.01 9.06 -0.62
C GLY A 181 2.15 8.84 -1.61
N THR A 182 3.33 8.39 -1.16
CA THR A 182 4.43 7.99 -2.04
C THR A 182 4.32 6.51 -2.37
N LYS A 183 4.17 6.20 -3.67
CA LYS A 183 3.91 4.85 -4.16
C LYS A 183 5.12 4.29 -4.92
N TYR A 184 5.47 3.04 -4.64
CA TYR A 184 6.47 2.27 -5.35
C TYR A 184 5.83 1.01 -5.91
N GLY A 185 6.24 0.62 -7.12
CA GLY A 185 5.71 -0.57 -7.78
C GLY A 185 6.67 -1.73 -7.69
N VAL A 186 6.09 -2.92 -7.66
CA VAL A 186 6.79 -4.20 -7.71
C VAL A 186 6.12 -5.04 -8.80
N GLN A 187 6.91 -5.54 -9.72
CA GLN A 187 6.48 -6.45 -10.77
C GLN A 187 7.26 -7.75 -10.65
N LEU A 188 6.56 -8.87 -10.46
CA LEU A 188 7.13 -10.19 -10.36
C LEU A 188 7.08 -10.89 -11.73
N LYS A 189 8.19 -11.50 -12.13
CA LYS A 189 8.26 -12.38 -13.30
C LYS A 189 8.57 -13.79 -12.85
N SER A 190 7.55 -14.64 -12.86
CA SER A 190 7.66 -16.05 -12.47
C SER A 190 8.55 -16.83 -13.45
N TYR A 191 8.97 -18.03 -13.06
CA TYR A 191 9.68 -18.95 -13.96
C TYR A 191 8.91 -19.18 -15.28
N ALA A 192 7.57 -19.28 -15.20
CA ALA A 192 6.71 -19.44 -16.36
C ALA A 192 6.72 -18.20 -17.27
N ASP A 193 6.66 -17.00 -16.67
CA ASP A 193 6.73 -15.73 -17.43
C ASP A 193 8.04 -15.61 -18.20
N VAL A 194 9.17 -15.90 -17.53
CA VAL A 194 10.50 -15.87 -18.15
C VAL A 194 10.64 -16.95 -19.22
N SER A 195 9.92 -18.06 -19.11
CA SER A 195 9.91 -19.13 -20.11
C SER A 195 9.22 -18.71 -21.42
N GLY A 196 8.40 -17.66 -21.42
CA GLY A 196 7.68 -17.18 -22.61
C GLY A 196 8.60 -16.72 -23.75
N ASP A 197 8.16 -16.92 -25.00
CA ASP A 197 8.99 -16.66 -26.18
C ASP A 197 9.35 -15.19 -26.36
N ASP A 198 8.39 -14.28 -26.11
CA ASP A 198 8.63 -12.83 -26.09
C ASP A 198 8.58 -12.23 -24.68
N PHE A 199 9.23 -12.92 -23.74
CA PHE A 199 9.35 -12.47 -22.35
C PHE A 199 9.83 -11.01 -22.26
N ALA A 200 10.91 -10.68 -22.97
CA ALA A 200 11.52 -9.36 -22.89
C ALA A 200 10.66 -8.27 -23.53
N GLY A 201 10.04 -8.51 -24.69
CA GLY A 201 9.16 -7.53 -25.34
C GLY A 201 7.93 -7.23 -24.49
N THR A 202 7.23 -8.29 -24.06
CA THR A 202 6.04 -8.17 -23.21
C THR A 202 6.33 -7.45 -21.89
N THR A 203 7.43 -7.78 -21.22
CA THR A 203 7.80 -7.14 -19.96
C THR A 203 8.14 -5.65 -20.14
N LEU A 204 8.82 -5.28 -21.23
CA LEU A 204 9.13 -3.87 -21.50
C LEU A 204 7.88 -3.04 -21.76
N ILE A 205 6.88 -3.58 -22.45
CA ILE A 205 5.58 -2.91 -22.65
C ILE A 205 4.91 -2.66 -21.30
N GLN A 206 4.83 -3.69 -20.45
CA GLN A 206 4.25 -3.57 -19.12
C GLN A 206 4.98 -2.52 -18.25
N ILE A 207 6.32 -2.44 -18.34
CA ILE A 207 7.10 -1.39 -17.64
C ILE A 207 6.74 0.02 -18.13
N GLN A 208 6.44 0.19 -19.42
CA GLN A 208 5.99 1.49 -19.92
C GLN A 208 4.60 1.82 -19.38
N ASP A 209 3.69 0.86 -19.42
CA ASP A 209 2.33 1.06 -18.94
C ASP A 209 2.29 1.37 -17.43
N SER A 210 3.21 0.79 -16.65
CA SER A 210 3.28 1.01 -15.20
C SER A 210 3.54 2.46 -14.81
N ARG A 211 4.07 3.28 -15.72
CA ARG A 211 4.31 4.71 -15.48
C ARG A 211 3.03 5.50 -15.23
N SER A 212 1.91 5.04 -15.78
CA SER A 212 0.59 5.63 -15.54
C SER A 212 0.12 5.55 -14.08
N ASN A 213 0.73 4.67 -13.28
CA ASN A 213 0.34 4.40 -11.89
C ASN A 213 0.92 5.40 -10.87
N GLY A 214 1.59 6.47 -11.31
CA GLY A 214 2.18 7.49 -10.43
C GLY A 214 3.29 6.97 -9.52
N LEU A 215 3.95 5.88 -9.92
CA LEU A 215 5.00 5.23 -9.13
C LEU A 215 6.28 6.07 -9.15
N LYS A 216 6.95 6.20 -8.00
CA LYS A 216 8.30 6.78 -7.94
C LYS A 216 9.34 5.93 -8.63
N ARG A 217 9.20 4.61 -8.50
CA ARG A 217 10.12 3.60 -9.04
C ARG A 217 9.38 2.27 -9.18
N LEU A 218 9.81 1.46 -10.13
CA LEU A 218 9.36 0.10 -10.36
C LEU A 218 10.52 -0.88 -10.10
N TYR A 219 10.29 -1.85 -9.24
CA TYR A 219 11.19 -2.96 -8.99
C TYR A 219 10.70 -4.19 -9.74
N VAL A 220 11.51 -4.72 -10.66
CA VAL A 220 11.17 -5.91 -11.44
C VAL A 220 11.94 -7.10 -10.87
N LEU A 221 11.20 -8.02 -10.28
CA LEU A 221 11.70 -9.20 -9.56
C LEU A 221 11.71 -10.39 -10.50
N LEU A 222 12.89 -10.96 -10.74
CA LEU A 222 13.09 -12.01 -11.73
C LEU A 222 13.19 -13.38 -11.04
N ALA A 223 12.18 -14.23 -11.17
CA ALA A 223 12.14 -15.58 -10.60
C ALA A 223 12.56 -16.66 -11.61
N GLY A 224 13.68 -16.44 -12.31
CA GLY A 224 14.20 -17.39 -13.28
C GLY A 224 15.17 -18.41 -12.66
N ASP A 225 15.27 -19.58 -13.29
CA ASP A 225 16.22 -20.63 -12.89
C ASP A 225 17.59 -20.39 -13.54
N LEU A 226 18.57 -19.98 -12.74
CA LEU A 226 19.93 -19.72 -13.19
C LEU A 226 20.77 -21.00 -13.38
N THR A 227 20.17 -22.18 -13.25
CA THR A 227 20.77 -23.45 -13.69
C THR A 227 20.30 -23.86 -15.08
N ASP A 228 19.25 -23.21 -15.61
CA ASP A 228 18.69 -23.44 -16.94
C ASP A 228 19.28 -22.44 -17.95
N ARG A 229 20.00 -22.95 -18.96
CA ARG A 229 20.65 -22.10 -19.98
C ARG A 229 19.67 -21.20 -20.74
N SER A 230 18.45 -21.69 -21.01
CA SER A 230 17.44 -20.92 -21.74
C SER A 230 16.99 -19.71 -20.91
N GLN A 231 16.68 -19.95 -19.64
CA GLN A 231 16.30 -18.91 -18.68
C GLN A 231 17.42 -17.86 -18.51
N ILE A 232 18.67 -18.30 -18.33
CA ILE A 232 19.83 -17.40 -18.21
C ILE A 232 19.95 -16.48 -19.43
N GLN A 233 19.82 -17.02 -20.64
CA GLN A 233 19.92 -16.23 -21.86
C GLN A 233 18.81 -15.18 -21.96
N LYS A 234 17.57 -15.55 -21.63
CA LYS A 234 16.42 -14.63 -21.64
C LYS A 234 16.57 -13.51 -20.61
N LEU A 235 16.97 -13.85 -19.37
CA LEU A 235 17.21 -12.87 -18.31
C LEU A 235 18.32 -11.90 -18.69
N ARG A 236 19.48 -12.38 -19.15
CA ARG A 236 20.58 -11.51 -19.59
C ARG A 236 20.20 -10.61 -20.77
N GLY A 237 19.45 -11.15 -21.72
CA GLY A 237 18.92 -10.39 -22.85
C GLY A 237 17.99 -9.26 -22.38
N PHE A 238 17.14 -9.54 -21.40
CA PHE A 238 16.26 -8.55 -20.79
C PHE A 238 17.03 -7.50 -19.98
N GLU A 239 17.94 -7.91 -19.09
CA GLU A 239 18.82 -7.02 -18.31
C GLU A 239 19.61 -6.06 -19.21
N SER A 240 20.17 -6.57 -20.32
CA SER A 240 20.87 -5.75 -21.31
C SER A 240 19.96 -4.71 -21.98
N ARG A 241 18.69 -5.03 -22.23
CA ARG A 241 17.73 -4.06 -22.80
C ARG A 241 17.39 -2.98 -21.78
N VAL A 242 17.10 -3.36 -20.53
CA VAL A 242 16.80 -2.41 -19.45
C VAL A 242 18.00 -1.51 -19.15
N SER A 243 19.21 -2.06 -19.09
CA SER A 243 20.43 -1.28 -18.88
C SER A 243 20.66 -0.23 -19.97
N ARG A 244 20.38 -0.56 -21.24
CA ARG A 244 20.48 0.38 -22.37
C ARG A 244 19.45 1.52 -22.32
N MET A 245 18.33 1.33 -21.62
CA MET A 245 17.36 2.41 -21.41
C MET A 245 17.91 3.50 -20.48
N ASN A 246 18.90 3.17 -19.64
CA ASN A 246 19.51 4.07 -18.64
C ASN A 246 18.46 4.82 -17.81
N ASP A 247 17.45 4.09 -17.36
CA ASP A 247 16.23 4.64 -16.81
C ASP A 247 16.16 4.41 -15.29
N PRO A 248 16.31 5.45 -14.46
CA PRO A 248 16.36 5.32 -13.00
C PRO A 248 15.02 4.93 -12.37
N TYR A 249 13.94 4.91 -13.18
CA TYR A 249 12.64 4.39 -12.78
C TYR A 249 12.65 2.87 -12.59
N ILE A 250 13.52 2.14 -13.30
CA ILE A 250 13.49 0.68 -13.34
C ILE A 250 14.66 0.14 -12.52
N VAL A 251 14.35 -0.78 -11.61
CA VAL A 251 15.37 -1.49 -10.82
C VAL A 251 15.11 -2.98 -10.93
N LEU A 252 16.12 -3.73 -11.41
CA LEU A 252 16.03 -5.19 -11.53
C LEU A 252 16.51 -5.86 -10.25
N VAL A 253 15.76 -6.84 -9.77
CA VAL A 253 16.13 -7.71 -8.64
C VAL A 253 16.44 -9.10 -9.17
N SER A 254 17.67 -9.56 -8.92
CA SER A 254 18.17 -10.82 -9.44
C SER A 254 17.47 -12.05 -8.82
N PRO A 255 17.45 -13.19 -9.54
CA PRO A 255 16.86 -14.43 -9.03
C PRO A 255 17.44 -14.89 -7.69
N GLU A 256 18.74 -14.73 -7.45
CA GLU A 256 19.39 -15.14 -6.21
C GLU A 256 18.88 -14.36 -4.99
N ARG A 257 18.67 -13.05 -5.16
CA ARG A 257 18.16 -12.17 -4.08
C ARG A 257 16.69 -12.44 -3.85
N LEU A 258 15.91 -12.54 -4.92
CA LEU A 258 14.50 -12.88 -4.84
C LEU A 258 14.27 -14.23 -4.17
N ARG A 259 15.14 -15.22 -4.42
CA ARG A 259 15.05 -16.54 -3.80
C ARG A 259 15.19 -16.41 -2.28
N THR A 260 16.18 -15.68 -1.80
CA THR A 260 16.36 -15.41 -0.36
C THR A 260 15.15 -14.67 0.20
N LEU A 261 14.67 -13.65 -0.53
CA LEU A 261 13.50 -12.88 -0.15
C LEU A 261 12.23 -13.72 -0.07
N LEU A 262 12.03 -14.76 -0.87
CA LEU A 262 10.80 -15.56 -0.84
C LEU A 262 10.89 -16.80 0.04
N PHE A 263 12.05 -17.47 0.06
CA PHE A 263 12.21 -18.80 0.68
C PHE A 263 13.30 -18.85 1.75
N GLY A 264 14.08 -17.78 1.93
CA GLY A 264 15.10 -17.67 2.98
C GLY A 264 14.53 -17.14 4.30
N THR A 265 15.29 -17.27 5.38
CA THR A 265 15.00 -16.60 6.65
C THR A 265 15.39 -15.13 6.56
N MET A 266 14.43 -14.23 6.81
CA MET A 266 14.69 -12.80 6.94
C MET A 266 15.07 -12.50 8.39
N THR A 267 16.21 -11.87 8.61
CA THR A 267 16.53 -11.28 9.91
C THR A 267 15.88 -9.91 9.98
N LYS A 268 15.08 -9.65 11.01
CA LYS A 268 14.67 -8.28 11.32
C LYS A 268 15.94 -7.50 11.63
N GLN A 269 16.27 -6.50 10.82
CA GLN A 269 17.30 -5.55 11.17
C GLN A 269 16.83 -4.85 12.45
N LYS A 270 17.67 -4.91 13.49
CA LYS A 270 17.43 -4.28 14.79
C LYS A 270 17.55 -2.77 14.68
#